data_AF-X1VPN5-F1
#
_entry.id   AF-X1VPN5-F1
#
_cell.length_a   1.000
_cell.length_b   1.000
_cell.length_c   1.000
_cell.angle_alpha   90.00
_cell.angle_beta   90.00
_cell.angle_gamma   90.00
#
_symmetry.space_group_name_H-M   'P 1'
#
loop_
_entity.id
_entity.type
_entity.pdbx_description
1 polymer ?
#
loop_
_entity_poly.entity_id
_entity_poly.type
_entity_poly.pdbx_seq_one_letter_code
_entity_poly.pdbx_strand_id
1 'polypeptide(L)' 'LLWGAEEPNYRTNITDTFDIKIATLRCHKSQIGDNPSTGLEEWLRERHKMLAQGEDYELAEAFYRVELRR' A
#
# COMPACT_ATOMS: atom_id res chain seq x y z
N LEU A 1 17.08 -2.75 -2.32
CA LEU A 1 16.23 -1.56 -2.09
C LEU A 1 15.13 -1.93 -1.08
N LEU A 2 14.77 -1.05 -0.15
CA LEU A 2 13.81 -1.33 0.94
C LEU A 2 12.42 -0.70 0.65
N TRP A 3 11.75 -1.10 -0.43
CA TRP A 3 10.45 -0.54 -0.84
C TRP A 3 9.23 -1.42 -0.46
N GLY A 4 9.45 -2.50 0.28
CA GLY A 4 8.43 -3.45 0.71
C GLY A 4 9.05 -4.67 1.41
N ALA A 5 8.21 -5.58 1.89
CA ALA A 5 8.62 -6.89 2.37
C ALA A 5 8.53 -7.89 1.22
N GLU A 6 9.62 -8.62 0.94
CA GLU A 6 9.66 -9.65 -0.11
C GLU A 6 8.84 -10.88 0.29
N GLU A 7 8.93 -11.29 1.56
CA GLU A 7 8.15 -12.38 2.16
C GLU A 7 7.32 -11.86 3.34
N PRO A 8 6.25 -11.07 3.11
CA PRO A 8 5.45 -10.52 4.19
C PRO A 8 4.75 -11.63 4.98
N ASN A 9 4.82 -11.55 6.32
CA ASN A 9 4.12 -12.45 7.24
C ASN A 9 2.94 -11.78 7.95
N TYR A 10 2.67 -10.51 7.63
CA TYR A 10 1.59 -9.73 8.22
C TYR A 10 0.96 -8.81 7.19
N ARG A 11 -0.37 -8.72 7.21
CA ARG A 11 -1.16 -7.84 6.35
C ARG A 11 -2.15 -7.04 7.17
N THR A 12 -2.43 -5.83 6.72
CA THR A 12 -3.41 -4.94 7.32
C THR A 12 -4.43 -4.50 6.28
N ASN A 13 -5.71 -4.60 6.61
CA ASN A 13 -6.78 -4.07 5.78
C ASN A 13 -6.66 -2.55 5.66
N ILE A 14 -6.62 -2.06 4.43
CA ILE A 14 -6.63 -0.63 4.12
C ILE A 14 -7.77 -0.23 3.17
N THR A 15 -8.76 -1.10 2.98
CA THR A 15 -9.86 -0.89 2.01
C THR A 15 -10.56 0.45 2.24
N ASP A 16 -10.89 0.75 3.49
CA ASP A 16 -11.61 1.98 3.86
C ASP A 16 -10.70 3.22 3.97
N THR A 17 -9.37 3.03 3.94
CA THR A 17 -8.38 4.11 4.14
C THR A 17 -7.52 4.37 2.91
N PHE A 18 -7.71 3.62 1.83
CA PHE A 18 -6.91 3.73 0.62
C PHE A 18 -7.00 5.13 -0.01
N ASP A 19 -8.17 5.75 -0.01
CA ASP A 19 -8.34 7.09 -0.58
C ASP A 19 -7.57 8.16 0.22
N ILE A 20 -7.47 8.00 1.54
CA ILE A 20 -6.65 8.86 2.41
C ILE A 20 -5.16 8.69 2.07
N LYS A 21 -4.72 7.45 1.83
CA LYS A 21 -3.36 7.15 1.39
C LYS A 21 -3.03 7.84 0.06
N ILE A 22 -3.94 7.78 -0.92
CA ILE A 22 -3.75 8.44 -2.22
C ILE A 22 -3.72 9.97 -2.07
N ALA A 23 -4.63 10.54 -1.28
CA ALA A 23 -4.63 11.97 -1.00
C ALA A 23 -3.32 12.42 -0.35
N THR A 24 -2.80 11.64 0.60
CA THR A 24 -1.50 11.88 1.25
C THR A 24 -0.36 11.80 0.25
N LEU A 25 -0.33 10.78 -0.62
CA LEU A 25 0.69 10.67 -1.67
C LEU A 25 0.69 11.91 -2.57
N ARG A 26 -0.49 12.42 -2.95
CA ARG A 26 -0.65 13.62 -3.79
C ARG A 26 -0.09 14.90 -3.17
N CYS A 27 0.10 14.96 -1.85
CA CYS A 27 0.76 16.09 -1.20
C CYS A 27 2.26 16.16 -1.55
N HIS A 28 2.90 15.05 -1.94
CA HIS A 28 4.34 14.96 -2.21
C HIS A 28 4.70 15.32 -3.66
N LYS A 29 4.26 16.51 -4.13
CA LYS A 29 4.40 16.95 -5.53
C LYS A 29 5.82 16.86 -6.10
N SER A 30 6.84 17.17 -5.31
CA SER A 30 8.24 17.09 -5.77
C SER A 30 8.71 15.66 -6.08
N GLN A 31 8.00 14.65 -5.57
CA GLN A 31 8.33 13.23 -5.75
C GLN A 31 7.53 12.59 -6.89
N ILE A 32 6.27 12.99 -7.06
CA ILE A 32 5.34 12.37 -8.03
C ILE A 32 4.99 13.27 -9.23
N GLY A 33 5.49 14.50 -9.23
CA GLY A 33 5.13 15.56 -10.19
C GLY A 33 3.87 16.34 -9.80
N ASP A 34 3.67 17.49 -10.45
CA ASP A 34 2.50 18.35 -10.23
C ASP A 34 1.20 17.79 -10.80
N ASN A 35 1.30 16.90 -11.79
CA ASN A 35 0.17 16.21 -12.39
C ASN A 35 0.45 14.70 -12.38
N PRO A 36 0.23 14.01 -11.25
CA PRO A 36 0.46 12.57 -11.18
C PRO A 36 -0.40 11.87 -12.23
N SER A 37 0.20 10.97 -12.99
CA SER A 37 -0.49 10.27 -14.07
C SER A 37 -1.77 9.60 -13.56
N THR A 38 -2.83 9.62 -14.38
CA THR A 38 -4.09 8.92 -14.08
C THR A 38 -3.87 7.43 -13.78
N GLY A 39 -2.82 6.82 -14.34
CA GLY A 39 -2.46 5.43 -14.08
C GLY A 39 -1.78 5.15 -12.74
N LEU A 40 -1.31 6.16 -11.99
CA LEU A 40 -0.61 5.93 -10.72
C LEU A 40 -1.55 5.35 -9.65
N GLU A 41 -2.76 5.89 -9.54
CA GLU A 41 -3.74 5.41 -8.55
C GLU A 41 -4.20 3.99 -8.89
N GLU A 42 -4.48 3.71 -10.15
CA GLU A 42 -4.91 2.39 -10.61
C GLU A 42 -3.79 1.35 -10.38
N TRP A 43 -2.55 1.68 -10.76
CA TRP A 43 -1.40 0.82 -10.48
C TRP A 43 -1.21 0.56 -8.99
N LEU A 44 -1.35 1.59 -8.14
CA LEU A 44 -1.30 1.42 -6.69
C LEU A 44 -2.43 0.54 -6.20
N ARG A 45 -3.66 0.71 -6.69
CA ARG A 45 -4.81 -0.07 -6.27
C ARG A 45 -4.61 -1.55 -6.60
N GLU A 46 -4.19 -1.86 -7.83
CA GLU A 46 -3.89 -3.24 -8.24
C GLU A 46 -2.78 -3.87 -7.40
N ARG A 47 -1.73 -3.10 -7.06
CA ARG A 47 -0.70 -3.57 -6.13
C ARG A 47 -1.29 -3.97 -4.77
N HIS A 48 -2.18 -3.16 -4.18
CA HIS A 48 -2.75 -3.47 -2.87
C HIS A 48 -3.79 -4.61 -2.93
N LYS A 49 -4.47 -4.80 -4.07
CA LYS A 49 -5.30 -5.99 -4.31
C LYS A 49 -4.46 -7.26 -4.35
N MET A 50 -3.33 -7.25 -5.06
CA MET A 50 -2.41 -8.39 -5.08
C MET A 50 -1.90 -8.72 -3.67
N LEU A 51 -1.60 -7.71 -2.87
CA LEU A 51 -1.19 -7.91 -1.48
C LEU A 51 -2.31 -8.49 -0.61
N ALA A 52 -3.58 -8.23 -0.92
CA ALA A 52 -4.74 -8.74 -0.19
C ALA A 52 -5.15 -10.17 -0.58
N GLN A 53 -4.48 -10.80 -1.54
CA GLN A 53 -4.85 -12.13 -1.99
C GLN A 53 -4.89 -13.15 -0.83
N GLY A 54 -6.07 -13.75 -0.63
CA GLY A 54 -6.32 -14.74 0.44
C GLY A 54 -6.87 -14.15 1.73
N GLU A 55 -6.97 -12.83 1.84
CA GLU A 55 -7.63 -12.12 2.95
C GLU A 55 -9.12 -11.88 2.64
N ASP A 56 -9.90 -11.46 3.65
CA ASP A 56 -11.34 -11.18 3.55
C ASP A 56 -11.66 -9.73 3.18
N TYR A 57 -10.66 -8.95 2.78
CA TYR A 57 -10.76 -7.54 2.41
C TYR A 57 -10.11 -7.25 1.05
N GLU A 58 -10.50 -6.16 0.41
CA GLU A 58 -10.10 -5.85 -0.98
C GLU A 58 -8.64 -5.40 -1.09
N LEU A 59 -8.18 -4.58 -0.14
CA LEU A 59 -6.88 -3.91 -0.23
C LEU A 59 -6.05 -4.14 1.02
N ALA A 60 -4.77 -4.50 0.83
CA ALA A 60 -3.83 -4.75 1.90
C ALA A 60 -2.55 -3.94 1.76
N GLU A 61 -2.00 -3.51 2.89
CA GLU A 61 -0.56 -3.30 3.03
C GLU A 61 0.07 -4.53 3.68
N ALA A 62 1.29 -4.85 3.27
CA ALA A 62 1.98 -6.06 3.69
C ALA A 62 3.34 -5.73 4.31
N PHE A 63 3.63 -6.37 5.43
CA PHE A 63 4.80 -6.11 6.27
C PHE A 63 5.46 -7.42 6.69
N TYR A 64 6.72 -7.31 7.10
CA TYR A 64 7.38 -8.34 7.90
C TYR A 64 7.34 -7.90 9.37
N ARG A 65 6.65 -8.67 10.20
CA ARG A 65 6.49 -8.43 11.63
C ARG A 65 7.35 -9.40 12.43
N VAL A 66 8.21 -8.85 13.30
CA VAL A 66 8.98 -9.61 14.29
C VAL A 66 8.31 -9.42 15.65
N GLU A 67 7.94 -10.53 16.29
CA GLU A 67 7.36 -10.50 17.63
C GLU A 67 8.46 -10.69 18.68
N LEU A 68 8.72 -9.65 19.46
CA LEU A 68 9.64 -9.71 20.59
C LEU A 68 8.87 -10.19 21.82
N ARG A 69 9.33 -11.26 22.46
CA ARG A 69 8.80 -11.67 23.77
C ARG A 69 9.18 -10.61 24.80
N ARG A 70 8.22 -10.25 25.65
CA ARG A 70 8.39 -9.27 26.72
C ARG A 70 9.21 -9.82 27.88
#